data_AF-V2XUI4-F1
#
_entry.id   AF-V2XUI4-F1
#
_cell.length_a   1.000
_cell.length_b   1.000
_cell.length_c   1.000
_cell.angle_alpha   90.00
_cell.angle_beta   90.00
_cell.angle_gamma   90.00
#
_symmetry.space_group_name_H-M   'P 1'
#
loop_
_entity.id
_entity.type
_entity.pdbx_description
1 polymer ?
#
loop_
_entity_poly.entity_id
_entity_poly.type
_entity_poly.pdbx_seq_one_letter_code
_entity_poly.pdbx_strand_id
1 'polypeptide(L)'
;MKKTLSLALALVMCLALFPVTVSALNDGTFDYTISDDGVAINRLIDMSIEDLVIPDTIAGKPVVSVTGLHGSGCKLRSVVIPSSVKEIGYMCFKNSYRSCEYLTSVTLSEGLEKIGYQAFDGTHITSIVIPESVKTIEYDAFRYCEYLTSVKLPSQLEAIPRQCFANCTSLDDIIIPDKVTSIGRHALTETAITKISVPTGVKKIDDFCVSCKNLSEVELPYGLEEIGGNSFSGCSKLKSVLIPTTVKVVGLHSFNNSGIEEIILPYGVETFYGAGYNCDNLTGIYAPSTVRSLHSIVDNAIVYCMPDSKVEAECKKDGISCLSDISCDTRINVLHNGKRISFGAYGQNPEIVNSRTMVPLRSIFEAMGADIQWDGATQTVTATRGSNKIVMTVGQAGYTVNGAAKTMDTPPMILNDRTMVPVRVVAESFGADVTWHAASGTVLISE
;
A
#
# COMPACT_ATOMS: atom_id res chain seq x y z
N MET A 1 -27.86 -28.81 64.35
CA MET A 1 -28.43 -28.42 63.04
C MET A 1 -27.30 -27.94 62.14
N LYS A 2 -27.09 -28.65 61.01
CA LYS A 2 -26.20 -28.33 59.86
C LYS A 2 -24.71 -28.16 60.23
N LYS A 3 -23.77 -29.00 59.76
CA LYS A 3 -23.50 -29.34 58.35
C LYS A 3 -22.91 -30.75 58.19
N THR A 4 -23.41 -31.41 57.16
CA THR A 4 -22.89 -32.60 56.45
C THR A 4 -21.68 -32.25 55.58
N LEU A 5 -20.66 -33.12 55.52
CA LEU A 5 -19.97 -33.63 54.31
C LEU A 5 -18.76 -34.47 54.77
N SER A 6 -18.93 -35.78 54.92
CA SER A 6 -18.57 -36.82 53.92
C SER A 6 -17.07 -36.88 53.61
N LEU A 7 -16.41 -37.73 54.38
CA LEU A 7 -15.03 -38.16 54.26
C LEU A 7 -15.03 -39.44 53.43
N ALA A 8 -15.02 -39.35 52.10
CA ALA A 8 -14.79 -40.50 51.22
C ALA A 8 -14.47 -40.03 49.80
N LEU A 9 -13.45 -40.68 49.21
CA LEU A 9 -12.97 -40.53 47.83
C LEU A 9 -11.99 -39.36 47.58
N ALA A 10 -10.83 -39.43 48.26
CA ALA A 10 -9.58 -38.99 47.64
C ALA A 10 -9.24 -40.01 46.53
N LEU A 11 -9.89 -39.89 45.38
CA LEU A 11 -9.47 -40.55 44.16
C LEU A 11 -8.23 -39.80 43.70
N VAL A 12 -7.07 -40.42 43.90
CA VAL A 12 -5.80 -40.04 43.30
C VAL A 12 -5.98 -40.12 41.79
N MET A 13 -6.42 -39.02 41.17
CA MET A 13 -6.23 -38.78 39.74
C MET A 13 -4.80 -38.23 39.61
N CYS A 14 -3.82 -39.13 39.77
CA CYS A 14 -2.53 -38.94 39.14
C CYS A 14 -2.84 -38.82 37.65
N LEU A 15 -2.89 -37.59 37.11
CA LEU A 15 -2.51 -37.39 35.72
C LEU A 15 -1.09 -37.93 35.62
N ALA A 16 -0.95 -39.17 35.17
CA ALA A 16 0.28 -39.62 34.58
C ALA A 16 0.49 -38.71 33.37
N LEU A 17 1.24 -37.63 33.57
CA LEU A 17 2.02 -37.01 32.51
C LEU A 17 3.00 -38.09 32.05
N PHE A 18 2.54 -38.95 31.14
CA PHE A 18 3.45 -39.81 30.41
C PHE A 18 4.47 -38.87 29.76
N PRO A 19 5.78 -39.05 30.03
CA PRO A 19 6.78 -38.22 29.38
C PRO A 19 6.62 -38.40 27.88
N VAL A 20 6.47 -37.29 27.14
CA VAL A 20 6.51 -37.32 25.68
C VAL A 20 7.86 -37.91 25.30
N THR A 21 7.87 -39.16 24.84
CA THR A 21 9.11 -39.82 24.42
C THR A 21 9.46 -39.30 23.04
N VAL A 22 10.41 -38.36 22.98
CA VAL A 22 11.00 -37.90 21.72
C VAL A 22 12.23 -38.74 21.44
N SER A 23 12.21 -39.52 20.36
CA SER A 23 13.38 -40.28 19.90
C SER A 23 13.96 -39.62 18.65
N ALA A 24 15.22 -39.19 18.72
CA ALA A 24 15.98 -38.77 17.55
C ALA A 24 16.44 -40.01 16.76
N LEU A 25 16.18 -40.00 15.47
CA LEU A 25 16.38 -41.12 14.55
C LEU A 25 16.98 -40.63 13.23
N ASN A 26 17.57 -41.56 12.49
CA ASN A 26 18.26 -41.31 11.24
C ASN A 26 18.03 -42.51 10.32
N ASP A 27 17.60 -42.27 9.07
CA ASP A 27 17.35 -43.32 8.06
C ASP A 27 18.29 -43.24 6.85
N GLY A 28 19.36 -42.46 6.94
CA GLY A 28 20.30 -42.17 5.85
C GLY A 28 19.86 -41.02 4.95
N THR A 29 18.56 -40.69 4.90
CA THR A 29 18.03 -39.53 4.16
C THR A 29 17.82 -38.34 5.09
N PHE A 30 17.22 -38.57 6.25
CA PHE A 30 16.83 -37.55 7.21
C PHE A 30 17.33 -37.83 8.62
N ASP A 31 17.64 -36.77 9.37
CA ASP A 31 17.53 -36.81 10.83
C ASP A 31 16.12 -36.35 11.19
N TYR A 32 15.42 -37.10 12.04
CA TYR A 32 14.05 -36.81 12.43
C TYR A 32 13.76 -37.20 13.88
N THR A 33 12.66 -36.69 14.41
CA THR A 33 12.17 -37.04 15.75
C THR A 33 10.74 -37.54 15.67
N ILE A 34 10.44 -38.60 16.44
CA ILE A 34 9.08 -39.12 16.58
C ILE A 34 8.52 -38.70 17.94
N SER A 35 7.32 -38.14 17.95
CA SER A 35 6.50 -37.85 19.15
C SER A 35 5.09 -38.42 18.97
N ASP A 36 4.18 -38.14 19.90
CA ASP A 36 2.77 -38.52 19.78
C ASP A 36 2.06 -37.76 18.65
N ASP A 37 2.48 -36.53 18.36
CA ASP A 37 1.89 -35.66 17.34
C ASP A 37 2.31 -36.04 15.91
N GLY A 38 3.35 -36.86 15.74
CA GLY A 38 3.84 -37.31 14.44
C GLY A 38 5.36 -37.31 14.35
N VAL A 39 5.87 -37.14 13.12
CA VAL A 39 7.29 -37.06 12.80
C VAL A 39 7.66 -35.62 12.43
N ALA A 40 8.71 -35.10 13.06
CA ALA A 40 9.36 -33.86 12.66
C ALA A 40 10.68 -34.19 11.97
N ILE A 41 10.82 -33.83 10.69
CA ILE A 41 12.10 -33.89 9.99
C ILE A 41 12.92 -32.69 10.42
N ASN A 42 14.10 -32.96 10.98
CA ASN A 42 14.97 -31.95 11.56
C ASN A 42 16.13 -31.56 10.64
N ARG A 43 16.50 -32.45 9.72
CA ARG A 43 17.62 -32.24 8.80
C ARG A 43 17.56 -33.15 7.57
N LEU A 44 17.95 -32.64 6.41
CA LEU A 44 18.33 -33.45 5.25
C LEU A 44 19.80 -33.88 5.36
N ILE A 45 20.07 -35.17 5.25
CA ILE A 45 21.41 -35.74 5.35
C ILE A 45 21.97 -36.03 3.95
N ASP A 46 21.14 -36.64 3.09
CA ASP A 46 21.53 -36.92 1.72
C ASP A 46 21.48 -35.63 0.89
N MET A 47 22.58 -34.87 0.94
CA MET A 47 22.74 -33.62 0.20
C MET A 47 22.86 -33.81 -1.32
N SER A 48 22.92 -35.05 -1.80
CA SER A 48 22.97 -35.36 -3.24
C SER A 48 21.60 -35.33 -3.91
N ILE A 49 20.51 -35.32 -3.12
CA ILE A 49 19.15 -35.27 -3.64
C ILE A 49 18.91 -33.94 -4.37
N GLU A 50 18.50 -34.04 -5.63
CA GLU A 50 18.12 -32.90 -6.46
C GLU A 50 16.60 -32.65 -6.43
N ASP A 51 15.78 -33.70 -6.40
CA ASP A 51 14.33 -33.58 -6.38
C ASP A 51 13.78 -34.37 -5.20
N LEU A 52 13.21 -33.65 -4.22
CA LEU A 52 12.75 -34.24 -2.97
C LEU A 52 11.23 -34.25 -2.87
N VAL A 53 10.65 -35.42 -2.69
CA VAL A 53 9.27 -35.56 -2.21
C VAL A 53 9.34 -35.94 -0.73
N ILE A 54 8.88 -35.05 0.15
CA ILE A 54 8.78 -35.38 1.57
C ILE A 54 7.74 -36.50 1.71
N PRO A 55 8.04 -37.62 2.39
CA PRO A 55 7.08 -38.70 2.56
C PRO A 55 5.93 -38.27 3.48
N ASP A 56 4.70 -38.72 3.19
CA ASP A 56 3.54 -38.49 4.08
C ASP A 56 3.76 -39.11 5.47
N THR A 57 4.51 -40.21 5.54
CA THR A 57 4.78 -40.95 6.78
C THR A 57 6.21 -41.43 6.87
N ILE A 58 6.77 -41.41 8.09
CA ILE A 58 8.03 -42.09 8.44
C ILE A 58 7.74 -43.00 9.64
N ALA A 59 8.22 -44.24 9.59
CA ALA A 59 7.98 -45.26 10.62
C ALA A 59 6.48 -45.46 10.97
N GLY A 60 5.59 -45.31 9.99
CA GLY A 60 4.14 -45.47 10.16
C GLY A 60 3.42 -44.30 10.85
N LYS A 61 4.13 -43.20 11.18
CA LYS A 61 3.54 -41.97 11.71
C LYS A 61 3.58 -40.85 10.67
N PRO A 62 2.60 -39.92 10.66
CA PRO A 62 2.57 -38.82 9.70
C PRO A 62 3.74 -37.87 9.90
N VAL A 63 4.33 -37.37 8.81
CA VAL A 63 5.30 -36.27 8.86
C VAL A 63 4.54 -34.96 9.00
N VAL A 64 4.68 -34.29 10.13
CA VAL A 64 3.90 -33.10 10.50
C VAL A 64 4.70 -31.81 10.44
N SER A 65 6.03 -31.87 10.49
CA SER A 65 6.87 -30.68 10.30
C SER A 65 8.20 -30.99 9.63
N VAL A 66 8.75 -29.98 8.95
CA VAL A 66 10.05 -30.05 8.29
C VAL A 66 10.90 -28.84 8.63
N THR A 67 12.16 -29.08 8.95
CA THR A 67 13.21 -28.08 9.22
C THR A 67 14.56 -28.58 8.71
N GLY A 68 15.54 -27.68 8.59
CA GLY A 68 16.93 -28.05 8.28
C GLY A 68 17.14 -28.76 6.95
N LEU A 69 16.30 -28.49 5.93
CA LEU A 69 16.44 -29.01 4.56
C LEU A 69 17.40 -28.15 3.71
N HIS A 70 18.46 -27.65 4.35
CA HIS A 70 19.53 -26.86 3.76
C HIS A 70 20.88 -27.34 4.30
N GLY A 71 21.97 -27.09 3.57
CA GLY A 71 23.30 -27.46 4.05
C GLY A 71 24.41 -27.28 3.03
N SER A 72 25.66 -27.42 3.48
CA SER A 72 26.82 -27.41 2.57
C SER A 72 26.71 -28.55 1.57
N GLY A 73 26.87 -28.24 0.28
CA GLY A 73 26.79 -29.22 -0.79
C GLY A 73 25.37 -29.58 -1.24
N CYS A 74 24.33 -28.93 -0.73
CA CYS A 74 22.95 -29.15 -1.15
C CYS A 74 22.77 -29.01 -2.66
N LYS A 75 22.16 -30.03 -3.29
CA LYS A 75 21.83 -30.06 -4.72
C LYS A 75 20.35 -29.91 -5.02
N LEU A 76 19.55 -29.63 -3.99
CA LEU A 76 18.10 -29.57 -4.09
C LEU A 76 17.63 -28.49 -5.08
N ARG A 77 16.95 -28.94 -6.13
CA ARG A 77 16.32 -28.16 -7.20
C ARG A 77 14.82 -28.02 -7.00
N SER A 78 14.18 -29.10 -6.55
CA SER A 78 12.75 -29.12 -6.31
C SER A 78 12.35 -29.83 -5.02
N VAL A 79 11.26 -29.36 -4.40
CA VAL A 79 10.67 -29.97 -3.20
C VAL A 79 9.16 -30.06 -3.30
N VAL A 80 8.59 -31.20 -2.91
CA VAL A 80 7.15 -31.38 -2.70
C VAL A 80 6.89 -31.59 -1.21
N ILE A 81 6.14 -30.66 -0.61
CA ILE A 81 5.64 -30.72 0.76
C ILE A 81 4.22 -31.30 0.73
N PRO A 82 3.99 -32.52 1.26
CA PRO A 82 2.72 -33.21 1.17
C PRO A 82 1.71 -32.70 2.21
N SER A 83 0.45 -33.13 2.08
CA SER A 83 -0.67 -32.69 2.91
C SER A 83 -0.56 -33.05 4.41
N SER A 84 0.29 -34.02 4.75
CA SER A 84 0.57 -34.39 6.14
C SER A 84 1.33 -33.30 6.89
N VAL A 85 2.15 -32.50 6.19
CA VAL A 85 3.04 -31.50 6.79
C VAL A 85 2.23 -30.26 7.16
N LYS A 86 2.26 -29.92 8.44
CA LYS A 86 1.58 -28.77 9.05
C LYS A 86 2.47 -27.54 9.13
N GLU A 87 3.79 -27.72 9.24
CA GLU A 87 4.74 -26.63 9.43
C GLU A 87 6.02 -26.81 8.62
N ILE A 88 6.40 -25.76 7.89
CA ILE A 88 7.78 -25.54 7.44
C ILE A 88 8.42 -24.63 8.48
N GLY A 89 9.37 -25.13 9.25
CA GLY A 89 9.92 -24.38 10.38
C GLY A 89 11.09 -23.46 10.02
N TYR A 90 11.76 -22.98 11.08
CA TYR A 90 12.85 -22.02 11.04
C TYR A 90 13.94 -22.37 10.01
N MET A 91 14.23 -21.43 9.11
CA MET A 91 15.30 -21.51 8.11
C MET A 91 15.29 -22.75 7.21
N CYS A 92 14.15 -23.45 7.07
CA CYS A 92 14.08 -24.79 6.46
C CYS A 92 14.86 -24.95 5.15
N PHE A 93 14.71 -23.99 4.21
CA PHE A 93 15.40 -23.94 2.92
C PHE A 93 16.26 -22.70 2.76
N LYS A 94 16.69 -22.07 3.86
CA LYS A 94 17.46 -20.83 3.79
C LYS A 94 18.74 -21.02 2.98
N ASN A 95 19.01 -20.11 2.05
CA ASN A 95 20.25 -20.07 1.28
C ASN A 95 21.33 -19.25 2.00
N SER A 96 21.87 -19.79 3.09
CA SER A 96 23.04 -19.21 3.77
C SER A 96 24.32 -19.79 3.17
N TYR A 97 25.16 -18.95 2.58
CA TYR A 97 26.44 -19.39 1.98
C TYR A 97 26.26 -20.48 0.89
N ARG A 98 25.30 -20.29 -0.03
CA ARG A 98 24.99 -21.22 -1.14
C ARG A 98 24.37 -22.56 -0.71
N SER A 99 23.79 -22.63 0.48
CA SER A 99 23.20 -23.88 1.01
C SER A 99 21.90 -24.33 0.34
N CYS A 100 21.25 -23.47 -0.44
CA CYS A 100 20.04 -23.77 -1.22
C CYS A 100 20.03 -23.01 -2.57
N GLU A 101 21.21 -22.79 -3.17
CA GLU A 101 21.34 -21.98 -4.40
C GLU A 101 20.73 -22.63 -5.67
N TYR A 102 20.31 -23.90 -5.61
CA TYR A 102 19.70 -24.59 -6.75
C TYR A 102 18.17 -24.70 -6.65
N LEU A 103 17.59 -24.37 -5.49
CA LEU A 103 16.16 -24.57 -5.24
C LEU A 103 15.36 -23.55 -6.06
N THR A 104 14.64 -24.05 -7.06
CA THR A 104 13.89 -23.22 -8.03
C THR A 104 12.40 -23.53 -8.04
N SER A 105 11.99 -24.71 -7.55
CA SER A 105 10.59 -25.16 -7.55
C SER A 105 10.19 -25.73 -6.19
N VAL A 106 9.07 -25.25 -5.65
CA VAL A 106 8.51 -25.74 -4.39
C VAL A 106 7.01 -25.94 -4.57
N THR A 107 6.53 -27.15 -4.28
CA THR A 107 5.11 -27.48 -4.26
C THR A 107 4.65 -27.60 -2.81
N LEU A 108 3.69 -26.76 -2.42
CA LEU A 108 3.06 -26.76 -1.10
C LEU A 108 1.65 -27.32 -1.21
N SER A 109 1.32 -28.32 -0.40
CA SER A 109 0.00 -28.96 -0.41
C SER A 109 -0.95 -28.35 0.62
N GLU A 110 -2.26 -28.45 0.35
CA GLU A 110 -3.30 -28.15 1.34
C GLU A 110 -3.11 -29.00 2.60
N GLY A 111 -3.27 -28.37 3.76
CA GLY A 111 -2.96 -28.95 5.07
C GLY A 111 -1.80 -28.24 5.77
N LEU A 112 -0.92 -27.55 5.03
CA LEU A 112 0.13 -26.69 5.56
C LEU A 112 -0.47 -25.48 6.27
N GLU A 113 -0.10 -25.25 7.53
CA GLU A 113 -0.69 -24.17 8.35
C GLU A 113 0.29 -23.03 8.59
N LYS A 114 1.61 -23.30 8.54
CA LYS A 114 2.65 -22.33 8.89
C LYS A 114 3.89 -22.41 8.01
N ILE A 115 4.39 -21.23 7.59
CA ILE A 115 5.70 -21.01 6.98
C ILE A 115 6.56 -20.19 7.95
N GLY A 116 7.65 -20.78 8.42
CA GLY A 116 8.48 -20.26 9.49
C GLY A 116 9.48 -19.18 9.08
N TYR A 117 10.10 -18.59 10.10
CA TYR A 117 11.05 -17.49 9.96
C TYR A 117 12.21 -17.86 9.04
N GLN A 118 12.46 -17.01 8.03
CA GLN A 118 13.50 -17.22 7.01
C GLN A 118 13.41 -18.56 6.25
N ALA A 119 12.23 -19.20 6.18
CA ALA A 119 12.08 -20.54 5.61
C ALA A 119 12.64 -20.67 4.17
N PHE A 120 12.50 -19.65 3.34
CA PHE A 120 12.97 -19.62 1.95
C PHE A 120 13.93 -18.45 1.67
N ASP A 121 14.50 -17.82 2.71
CA ASP A 121 15.37 -16.64 2.56
C ASP A 121 16.57 -16.93 1.65
N GLY A 122 16.74 -16.12 0.60
CA GLY A 122 17.82 -16.21 -0.38
C GLY A 122 17.68 -17.32 -1.42
N THR A 123 16.57 -18.06 -1.44
CA THR A 123 16.38 -19.16 -2.42
C THR A 123 16.18 -18.62 -3.84
N HIS A 124 16.32 -19.49 -4.84
CA HIS A 124 16.11 -19.13 -6.25
C HIS A 124 14.73 -19.58 -6.76
N ILE A 125 13.74 -19.70 -5.87
CA ILE A 125 12.37 -20.03 -6.25
C ILE A 125 11.86 -18.96 -7.23
N THR A 126 11.17 -19.40 -8.28
CA THR A 126 10.71 -18.52 -9.35
C THR A 126 9.25 -18.11 -9.20
N SER A 127 8.43 -18.99 -8.63
CA SER A 127 7.05 -18.71 -8.25
C SER A 127 6.66 -19.54 -7.04
N ILE A 128 5.68 -19.09 -6.29
CA ILE A 128 5.14 -19.86 -5.17
C ILE A 128 3.63 -19.68 -5.06
N VAL A 129 2.93 -20.79 -4.88
CA VAL A 129 1.51 -20.81 -4.51
C VAL A 129 1.42 -21.22 -3.04
N ILE A 130 1.00 -20.28 -2.20
CA ILE A 130 0.79 -20.55 -0.77
C ILE A 130 -0.64 -21.10 -0.61
N PRO A 131 -0.82 -22.32 -0.06
CA PRO A 131 -2.13 -22.95 0.10
C PRO A 131 -3.10 -22.16 0.98
N GLU A 132 -4.41 -22.33 0.77
CA GLU A 132 -5.44 -21.62 1.56
C GLU A 132 -5.44 -22.03 3.04
N SER A 133 -4.91 -23.22 3.35
CA SER A 133 -4.74 -23.68 4.72
C SER A 133 -3.68 -22.91 5.54
N VAL A 134 -2.80 -22.12 4.89
CA VAL A 134 -1.74 -21.38 5.58
C VAL A 134 -2.32 -20.21 6.34
N LYS A 135 -2.20 -20.25 7.67
CA LYS A 135 -2.66 -19.22 8.60
C LYS A 135 -1.55 -18.22 8.94
N THR A 136 -0.31 -18.71 8.98
CA THR A 136 0.84 -17.93 9.46
C THR A 136 2.00 -18.01 8.49
N ILE A 137 2.48 -16.83 8.09
CA ILE A 137 3.80 -16.64 7.47
C ILE A 137 4.61 -15.83 8.47
N GLU A 138 5.85 -16.22 8.76
CA GLU A 138 6.72 -15.51 9.70
C GLU A 138 7.67 -14.53 8.99
N TYR A 139 8.44 -13.75 9.77
CA TYR A 139 9.32 -12.71 9.24
C TYR A 139 10.39 -13.26 8.28
N ASP A 140 10.74 -12.43 7.30
CA ASP A 140 11.81 -12.70 6.33
C ASP A 140 11.62 -14.02 5.53
N ALA A 141 10.42 -14.62 5.52
CA ALA A 141 10.18 -15.96 4.97
C ALA A 141 10.65 -16.13 3.51
N PHE A 142 10.48 -15.11 2.67
CA PHE A 142 10.89 -15.10 1.26
C PHE A 142 11.87 -13.94 0.96
N ARG A 143 12.56 -13.42 1.96
CA ARG A 143 13.54 -12.35 1.76
C ARG A 143 14.64 -12.80 0.77
N TYR A 144 15.18 -11.88 -0.03
CA TYR A 144 16.22 -12.14 -1.03
C TYR A 144 15.91 -13.28 -2.02
N CYS A 145 14.64 -13.61 -2.26
CA CYS A 145 14.27 -14.50 -3.37
C CYS A 145 14.33 -13.72 -4.68
N GLU A 146 15.54 -13.39 -5.14
CA GLU A 146 15.79 -12.45 -6.25
C GLU A 146 15.16 -12.89 -7.59
N TYR A 147 14.90 -14.19 -7.75
CA TYR A 147 14.30 -14.79 -8.95
C TYR A 147 12.79 -14.99 -8.85
N LEU A 148 12.18 -14.69 -7.70
CA LEU A 148 10.74 -14.85 -7.47
C LEU A 148 9.99 -13.79 -8.29
N THR A 149 9.23 -14.21 -9.29
CA THR A 149 8.46 -13.32 -10.17
C THR A 149 7.01 -13.17 -9.72
N SER A 150 6.43 -14.22 -9.14
CA SER A 150 5.01 -14.20 -8.73
C SER A 150 4.75 -14.96 -7.42
N VAL A 151 3.80 -14.44 -6.65
CA VAL A 151 3.35 -15.02 -5.37
C VAL A 151 1.83 -15.04 -5.33
N LYS A 152 1.25 -16.22 -5.11
CA LYS A 152 -0.18 -16.35 -4.75
C LYS A 152 -0.31 -16.51 -3.24
N LEU A 153 -0.85 -15.48 -2.59
CA LEU A 153 -1.16 -15.46 -1.15
C LEU A 153 -2.53 -16.10 -0.86
N PRO A 154 -2.75 -16.69 0.32
CA PRO A 154 -4.04 -17.26 0.69
C PRO A 154 -5.07 -16.16 0.98
N SER A 155 -6.33 -16.40 0.61
CA SER A 155 -7.41 -15.40 0.70
C SER A 155 -7.72 -14.94 2.12
N GLN A 156 -7.44 -15.78 3.12
CA GLN A 156 -7.67 -15.50 4.54
C GLN A 156 -6.44 -14.94 5.27
N LEU A 157 -5.37 -14.59 4.56
CA LEU A 157 -4.17 -14.04 5.19
C LEU A 157 -4.49 -12.70 5.88
N GLU A 158 -4.14 -12.59 7.16
CA GLU A 158 -4.43 -11.39 7.97
C GLU A 158 -3.29 -10.37 7.98
N ALA A 159 -2.07 -10.79 7.68
CA ALA A 159 -0.88 -9.95 7.75
C ALA A 159 0.20 -10.36 6.74
N ILE A 160 0.91 -9.37 6.19
CA ILE A 160 2.19 -9.58 5.52
C ILE A 160 3.30 -9.19 6.49
N PRO A 161 4.13 -10.13 6.96
CA PRO A 161 5.12 -9.86 7.98
C PRO A 161 6.25 -8.94 7.53
N ARG A 162 6.98 -8.40 8.51
CA ARG A 162 8.24 -7.67 8.32
C ARG A 162 9.18 -8.43 7.38
N GLN A 163 9.72 -7.71 6.39
CA GLN A 163 10.71 -8.19 5.42
C GLN A 163 10.28 -9.44 4.60
N CYS A 164 8.99 -9.82 4.60
CA CYS A 164 8.55 -11.08 4.00
C CYS A 164 9.03 -11.29 2.56
N PHE A 165 8.95 -10.26 1.71
CA PHE A 165 9.40 -10.27 0.30
C PHE A 165 10.47 -9.21 0.02
N ALA A 166 11.21 -8.77 1.05
CA ALA A 166 12.24 -7.76 0.89
C ALA A 166 13.33 -8.24 -0.09
N ASN A 167 13.71 -7.39 -1.06
CA ASN A 167 14.71 -7.70 -2.09
C ASN A 167 14.34 -8.89 -3.00
N CYS A 168 13.05 -9.20 -3.19
CA CYS A 168 12.62 -10.04 -4.29
C CYS A 168 12.63 -9.20 -5.58
N THR A 169 13.82 -8.95 -6.12
CA THR A 169 14.07 -7.96 -7.17
C THR A 169 13.40 -8.25 -8.52
N SER A 170 12.90 -9.47 -8.72
CA SER A 170 12.09 -9.86 -9.89
C SER A 170 10.59 -9.92 -9.63
N LEU A 171 10.12 -9.69 -8.39
CA LEU A 171 8.71 -9.85 -8.02
C LEU A 171 7.90 -8.68 -8.55
N ASP A 172 7.12 -8.91 -9.61
CA ASP A 172 6.27 -7.91 -10.25
C ASP A 172 4.76 -8.22 -10.15
N ASP A 173 4.41 -9.47 -9.82
CA ASP A 173 3.02 -9.93 -9.66
C ASP A 173 2.75 -10.43 -8.23
N ILE A 174 2.13 -9.57 -7.43
CA ILE A 174 1.61 -9.90 -6.10
C ILE A 174 0.29 -9.19 -5.85
N ILE A 175 -0.71 -9.95 -5.44
CA ILE A 175 -2.03 -9.44 -5.03
C ILE A 175 -2.13 -9.60 -3.52
N ILE A 176 -2.34 -8.48 -2.82
CA ILE A 176 -2.52 -8.46 -1.36
C ILE A 176 -3.99 -8.80 -1.05
N PRO A 177 -4.29 -9.86 -0.28
CA PRO A 177 -5.67 -10.24 0.03
C PRO A 177 -6.43 -9.17 0.83
N ASP A 178 -7.74 -9.06 0.60
CA ASP A 178 -8.63 -8.07 1.26
C ASP A 178 -8.66 -8.18 2.79
N LYS A 179 -8.36 -9.37 3.34
CA LYS A 179 -8.34 -9.63 4.78
C LYS A 179 -7.07 -9.15 5.47
N VAL A 180 -6.05 -8.74 4.71
CA VAL A 180 -4.82 -8.21 5.29
C VAL A 180 -5.11 -6.88 6.00
N THR A 181 -4.74 -6.81 7.27
CA THR A 181 -4.90 -5.62 8.12
C THR A 181 -3.57 -4.94 8.44
N SER A 182 -2.44 -5.62 8.17
CA SER A 182 -1.10 -5.08 8.40
C SER A 182 -0.12 -5.54 7.33
N ILE A 183 0.72 -4.60 6.88
CA ILE A 183 1.85 -4.85 5.97
C ILE A 183 3.09 -4.33 6.66
N GLY A 184 3.92 -5.26 7.13
CA GLY A 184 5.02 -4.97 8.05
C GLY A 184 6.17 -4.17 7.41
N ARG A 185 7.01 -3.62 8.27
CA ARG A 185 8.24 -2.90 7.89
C ARG A 185 9.05 -3.65 6.82
N HIS A 186 9.46 -2.96 5.76
CA HIS A 186 10.21 -3.52 4.62
C HIS A 186 9.54 -4.71 3.89
N ALA A 187 8.25 -5.00 4.09
CA ALA A 187 7.63 -6.21 3.55
C ALA A 187 7.81 -6.40 2.03
N LEU A 188 7.73 -5.31 1.25
CA LEU A 188 7.82 -5.31 -0.22
C LEU A 188 8.97 -4.44 -0.74
N THR A 189 9.92 -4.02 0.12
CA THR A 189 11.03 -3.16 -0.28
C THR A 189 11.87 -3.83 -1.38
N GLU A 190 12.35 -3.03 -2.36
CA GLU A 190 13.20 -3.52 -3.46
C GLU A 190 12.58 -4.67 -4.27
N THR A 191 11.27 -4.62 -4.49
CA THR A 191 10.56 -5.49 -5.44
C THR A 191 10.37 -4.82 -6.80
N ALA A 192 10.01 -5.59 -7.83
CA ALA A 192 9.77 -5.10 -9.19
C ALA A 192 8.34 -4.62 -9.45
N ILE A 193 7.46 -4.63 -8.43
CA ILE A 193 6.06 -4.24 -8.55
C ILE A 193 5.91 -2.85 -9.19
N THR A 194 4.94 -2.74 -10.09
CA THR A 194 4.63 -1.49 -10.81
C THR A 194 3.39 -0.81 -10.26
N LYS A 195 2.51 -1.59 -9.63
CA LYS A 195 1.29 -1.12 -8.97
C LYS A 195 1.06 -1.87 -7.67
N ILE A 196 0.41 -1.22 -6.72
CA ILE A 196 -0.07 -1.86 -5.49
C ILE A 196 -1.42 -1.27 -5.09
N SER A 197 -2.36 -2.15 -4.73
CA SER A 197 -3.59 -1.77 -4.06
C SER A 197 -3.51 -2.22 -2.60
N VAL A 198 -3.54 -1.26 -1.68
CA VAL A 198 -3.45 -1.53 -0.24
C VAL A 198 -4.85 -1.84 0.29
N PRO A 199 -5.09 -3.00 0.94
CA PRO A 199 -6.43 -3.42 1.35
C PRO A 199 -7.12 -2.48 2.33
N THR A 200 -8.45 -2.43 2.29
CA THR A 200 -9.28 -1.53 3.12
C THR A 200 -9.13 -1.73 4.63
N GLY A 201 -8.68 -2.92 5.06
CA GLY A 201 -8.41 -3.22 6.46
C GLY A 201 -7.13 -2.58 7.01
N VAL A 202 -6.23 -2.11 6.15
CA VAL A 202 -4.92 -1.58 6.55
C VAL A 202 -5.06 -0.17 7.12
N LYS A 203 -4.73 -0.03 8.41
CA LYS A 203 -4.74 1.25 9.13
C LYS A 203 -3.42 2.00 9.07
N LYS A 204 -2.33 1.28 8.88
CA LYS A 204 -0.97 1.83 8.87
C LYS A 204 -0.12 1.12 7.82
N ILE A 205 0.59 1.91 7.02
CA ILE A 205 1.70 1.43 6.19
C ILE A 205 2.97 1.62 7.01
N ASP A 206 3.71 0.55 7.30
CA ASP A 206 4.94 0.64 8.09
C ASP A 206 6.11 1.28 7.32
N ASP A 207 7.18 1.58 8.05
CA ASP A 207 8.39 2.17 7.49
C ASP A 207 8.97 1.31 6.36
N PHE A 208 9.44 1.96 5.29
CA PHE A 208 10.06 1.31 4.11
C PHE A 208 9.23 0.20 3.47
N CYS A 209 7.93 0.11 3.76
CA CYS A 209 7.09 -1.01 3.37
C CYS A 209 7.08 -1.24 1.85
N VAL A 210 7.02 -0.17 1.05
CA VAL A 210 6.82 -0.20 -0.41
C VAL A 210 7.86 0.63 -1.16
N SER A 211 9.09 0.69 -0.65
CA SER A 211 10.23 1.39 -1.28
C SER A 211 10.70 0.62 -2.54
N CYS A 212 10.03 0.84 -3.67
CA CYS A 212 10.20 0.06 -4.91
C CYS A 212 10.46 0.97 -6.12
N LYS A 213 11.59 0.78 -6.81
CA LYS A 213 12.01 1.64 -7.91
C LYS A 213 11.03 1.71 -9.09
N ASN A 214 10.32 0.61 -9.36
CA ASN A 214 9.41 0.48 -10.50
C ASN A 214 7.97 0.90 -10.22
N LEU A 215 7.62 1.19 -8.96
CA LEU A 215 6.26 1.52 -8.56
C LEU A 215 5.83 2.84 -9.20
N SER A 216 4.77 2.78 -10.02
CA SER A 216 4.18 3.93 -10.72
C SER A 216 2.77 4.26 -10.24
N GLU A 217 2.08 3.30 -9.61
CA GLU A 217 0.69 3.44 -9.18
C GLU A 217 0.50 2.87 -7.78
N VAL A 218 -0.18 3.64 -6.91
CA VAL A 218 -0.49 3.22 -5.54
C VAL A 218 -1.93 3.61 -5.25
N GLU A 219 -2.75 2.64 -4.90
CA GLU A 219 -4.08 2.85 -4.35
C GLU A 219 -4.02 2.72 -2.82
N LEU A 220 -4.29 3.82 -2.12
CA LEU A 220 -4.36 3.85 -0.66
C LEU A 220 -5.82 3.73 -0.19
N PRO A 221 -6.10 2.90 0.82
CA PRO A 221 -7.47 2.65 1.23
C PRO A 221 -8.07 3.83 1.99
N TYR A 222 -9.37 4.02 1.81
CA TYR A 222 -10.14 4.86 2.71
C TYR A 222 -10.10 4.25 4.13
N GLY A 223 -9.73 5.05 5.13
CA GLY A 223 -9.54 4.57 6.50
C GLY A 223 -8.09 4.34 6.91
N LEU A 224 -7.12 4.54 6.00
CA LEU A 224 -5.69 4.62 6.33
C LEU A 224 -5.43 5.81 7.25
N GLU A 225 -4.70 5.60 8.35
CA GLU A 225 -4.46 6.62 9.38
C GLU A 225 -2.99 7.09 9.40
N GLU A 226 -2.06 6.24 8.98
CA GLU A 226 -0.62 6.54 9.01
C GLU A 226 0.14 5.98 7.80
N ILE A 227 0.98 6.82 7.21
CA ILE A 227 2.01 6.44 6.25
C ILE A 227 3.36 6.52 6.98
N GLY A 228 4.06 5.40 7.08
CA GLY A 228 5.35 5.28 7.77
C GLY A 228 6.48 6.04 7.08
N GLY A 229 7.63 6.08 7.76
CA GLY A 229 8.82 6.73 7.23
C GLY A 229 9.40 5.94 6.07
N ASN A 230 9.84 6.63 5.02
CA ASN A 230 10.42 6.03 3.81
C ASN A 230 9.52 5.01 3.08
N SER A 231 8.20 4.94 3.38
CA SER A 231 7.33 3.90 2.85
C SER A 231 7.24 3.87 1.31
N PHE A 232 7.45 5.00 0.64
CA PHE A 232 7.54 5.15 -0.83
C PHE A 232 8.86 5.82 -1.25
N SER A 233 9.91 5.66 -0.44
CA SER A 233 11.24 6.16 -0.80
C SER A 233 11.76 5.43 -2.04
N GLY A 234 12.49 6.11 -2.91
CA GLY A 234 13.07 5.53 -4.12
C GLY A 234 12.05 5.17 -5.22
N CYS A 235 10.76 5.43 -5.03
CA CYS A 235 9.70 5.18 -6.02
C CYS A 235 9.79 6.17 -7.21
N SER A 236 10.88 6.11 -7.97
CA SER A 236 11.24 7.05 -9.03
C SER A 236 10.22 7.14 -10.19
N LYS A 237 9.32 6.16 -10.33
CA LYS A 237 8.24 6.17 -11.32
C LYS A 237 6.89 6.65 -10.78
N LEU A 238 6.75 6.83 -9.46
CA LEU A 238 5.52 7.26 -8.82
C LEU A 238 5.38 8.77 -8.98
N LYS A 239 4.44 9.22 -9.83
CA LYS A 239 4.26 10.64 -10.15
C LYS A 239 3.28 11.37 -9.25
N SER A 240 2.28 10.65 -8.75
CA SER A 240 1.21 11.20 -7.93
C SER A 240 0.70 10.12 -6.98
N VAL A 241 0.24 10.53 -5.81
CA VAL A 241 -0.41 9.65 -4.85
C VAL A 241 -1.57 10.39 -4.21
N LEU A 242 -2.75 9.77 -4.19
CA LEU A 242 -3.90 10.31 -3.47
C LEU A 242 -3.79 9.87 -2.01
N ILE A 243 -3.41 10.79 -1.13
CA ILE A 243 -3.34 10.53 0.31
C ILE A 243 -4.77 10.60 0.89
N PRO A 244 -5.31 9.51 1.47
CA PRO A 244 -6.67 9.50 2.00
C PRO A 244 -6.89 10.53 3.10
N THR A 245 -8.08 11.11 3.17
CA THR A 245 -8.39 12.17 4.15
C THR A 245 -8.32 11.73 5.61
N THR A 246 -8.31 10.41 5.84
CA THR A 246 -8.19 9.80 7.17
C THR A 246 -6.75 9.77 7.69
N VAL A 247 -5.75 10.03 6.82
CA VAL A 247 -4.33 10.01 7.21
C VAL A 247 -4.03 11.19 8.12
N LYS A 248 -3.47 10.88 9.29
CA LYS A 248 -3.06 11.84 10.33
C LYS A 248 -1.56 12.09 10.34
N VAL A 249 -0.79 11.08 9.94
CA VAL A 249 0.67 11.11 10.00
C VAL A 249 1.24 10.68 8.66
N VAL A 250 2.12 11.54 8.12
CA VAL A 250 2.98 11.21 6.97
C VAL A 250 4.42 11.21 7.45
N GLY A 251 5.01 10.02 7.45
CA GLY A 251 6.29 9.71 8.05
C GLY A 251 7.46 10.36 7.33
N LEU A 252 8.57 10.45 8.07
CA LEU A 252 9.84 11.03 7.63
C LEU A 252 10.30 10.36 6.33
N HIS A 253 10.62 11.16 5.32
CA HIS A 253 11.17 10.70 4.05
C HIS A 253 10.24 9.77 3.25
N SER A 254 8.94 9.75 3.56
CA SER A 254 7.96 8.85 2.95
C SER A 254 8.00 8.85 1.41
N PHE A 255 8.34 9.98 0.78
CA PHE A 255 8.44 10.13 -0.67
C PHE A 255 9.85 10.53 -1.18
N ASN A 256 10.92 10.33 -0.41
CA ASN A 256 12.27 10.71 -0.85
C ASN A 256 12.69 9.95 -2.11
N ASN A 257 13.48 10.58 -3.00
CA ASN A 257 13.96 10.00 -4.26
C ASN A 257 12.83 9.40 -5.12
N SER A 258 11.60 9.90 -4.98
CA SER A 258 10.45 9.46 -5.76
C SER A 258 10.26 10.33 -7.01
N GLY A 259 9.45 9.86 -7.94
CA GLY A 259 9.09 10.62 -9.14
C GLY A 259 7.99 11.65 -8.92
N ILE A 260 7.60 11.91 -7.66
CA ILE A 260 6.38 12.67 -7.37
C ILE A 260 6.51 14.11 -7.86
N GLU A 261 5.49 14.55 -8.58
CA GLU A 261 5.40 15.90 -9.16
C GLU A 261 4.75 16.89 -8.19
N GLU A 262 3.78 16.44 -7.39
CA GLU A 262 3.11 17.23 -6.35
C GLU A 262 2.69 16.34 -5.16
N ILE A 263 2.81 16.87 -3.94
CA ILE A 263 2.27 16.23 -2.73
C ILE A 263 1.11 17.07 -2.21
N ILE A 264 -0.09 16.49 -2.16
CA ILE A 264 -1.29 17.15 -1.62
C ILE A 264 -1.63 16.47 -0.30
N LEU A 265 -1.40 17.18 0.81
CA LEU A 265 -1.69 16.67 2.14
C LEU A 265 -3.16 16.96 2.50
N PRO A 266 -3.93 15.96 2.97
CA PRO A 266 -5.28 16.20 3.46
C PRO A 266 -5.26 16.90 4.81
N TYR A 267 -6.29 17.67 5.16
CA TYR A 267 -6.40 18.37 6.45
C TYR A 267 -6.52 17.43 7.66
N GLY A 268 -6.62 16.12 7.47
CA GLY A 268 -6.44 15.16 8.57
C GLY A 268 -5.00 15.13 9.08
N VAL A 269 -4.01 15.54 8.27
CA VAL A 269 -2.60 15.44 8.62
C VAL A 269 -2.26 16.45 9.71
N GLU A 270 -1.88 15.93 10.86
CA GLU A 270 -1.41 16.69 12.03
C GLU A 270 0.11 16.79 12.02
N THR A 271 0.80 15.74 11.54
CA THR A 271 2.25 15.63 11.53
C THR A 271 2.79 15.24 10.16
N PHE A 272 3.73 16.05 9.66
CA PHE A 272 4.48 15.79 8.43
C PHE A 272 5.98 15.95 8.72
N TYR A 273 6.70 14.84 8.77
CA TYR A 273 8.12 14.85 9.16
C TYR A 273 9.07 15.21 8.01
N GLY A 274 8.57 15.79 6.92
CA GLY A 274 9.34 16.02 5.70
C GLY A 274 9.26 14.82 4.77
N ALA A 275 8.95 15.08 3.51
CA ALA A 275 8.95 14.09 2.46
C ALA A 275 9.40 14.76 1.15
N GLY A 276 10.04 13.98 0.28
CA GLY A 276 10.37 14.44 -1.06
C GLY A 276 11.80 14.96 -1.25
N TYR A 277 12.74 14.65 -0.35
CA TYR A 277 14.17 14.93 -0.60
C TYR A 277 14.63 14.24 -1.90
N ASN A 278 15.44 14.90 -2.73
CA ASN A 278 15.87 14.43 -4.05
C ASN A 278 14.71 14.00 -4.97
N CYS A 279 13.58 14.70 -4.92
CA CYS A 279 12.52 14.55 -5.92
C CYS A 279 12.68 15.61 -7.01
N ASP A 280 13.43 15.27 -8.06
CA ASP A 280 13.79 16.22 -9.13
C ASP A 280 12.58 16.80 -9.87
N ASN A 281 11.45 16.11 -9.84
CA ASN A 281 10.20 16.54 -10.48
C ASN A 281 9.23 17.26 -9.53
N LEU A 282 9.54 17.33 -8.23
CA LEU A 282 8.59 17.87 -7.24
C LEU A 282 8.47 19.38 -7.38
N THR A 283 7.31 19.82 -7.85
CA THR A 283 7.00 21.24 -8.10
C THR A 283 6.32 21.91 -6.91
N GLY A 284 5.61 21.16 -6.06
CA GLY A 284 4.89 21.74 -4.93
C GLY A 284 4.44 20.74 -3.88
N ILE A 285 4.46 21.19 -2.63
CA ILE A 285 3.82 20.52 -1.49
C ILE A 285 2.70 21.42 -0.98
N TYR A 286 1.47 20.90 -0.94
CA TYR A 286 0.29 21.62 -0.48
C TYR A 286 -0.08 21.13 0.91
N ALA A 287 0.25 21.92 1.92
CA ALA A 287 0.06 21.59 3.33
C ALA A 287 -1.15 22.32 3.91
N PRO A 288 -2.06 21.61 4.62
CA PRO A 288 -3.22 22.21 5.26
C PRO A 288 -2.84 22.95 6.55
N SER A 289 -3.79 23.71 7.11
CA SER A 289 -3.57 24.46 8.36
C SER A 289 -3.39 23.61 9.60
N THR A 290 -3.77 22.33 9.52
CA THR A 290 -3.59 21.34 10.58
C THR A 290 -2.16 20.86 10.73
N VAL A 291 -1.31 21.02 9.70
CA VAL A 291 0.11 20.65 9.79
C VAL A 291 0.80 21.64 10.72
N ARG A 292 1.23 21.14 11.89
CA ARG A 292 1.85 21.98 12.93
C ARG A 292 3.35 22.14 12.77
N SER A 293 3.99 21.20 12.08
CA SER A 293 5.43 21.18 11.90
C SER A 293 5.77 20.54 10.56
N LEU A 294 6.71 21.16 9.86
CA LEU A 294 7.36 20.62 8.68
C LEU A 294 8.84 20.47 9.02
N HIS A 295 9.30 19.23 9.18
CA HIS A 295 10.72 18.95 9.41
C HIS A 295 11.41 18.66 8.07
N SER A 296 12.65 19.11 7.88
CA SER A 296 13.54 18.68 6.77
C SER A 296 12.92 18.79 5.36
N ILE A 297 12.53 20.01 4.97
CA ILE A 297 11.97 20.30 3.65
C ILE A 297 13.09 20.53 2.62
N VAL A 298 12.83 20.04 1.42
CA VAL A 298 13.66 19.93 0.21
C VAL A 298 14.31 21.24 -0.27
N ASP A 299 15.47 21.09 -0.90
CA ASP A 299 16.27 22.11 -1.57
C ASP A 299 15.59 22.79 -2.80
N ASN A 300 14.51 22.24 -3.38
CA ASN A 300 13.92 22.78 -4.63
C ASN A 300 12.38 22.90 -4.68
N ALA A 301 11.63 22.42 -3.69
CA ALA A 301 10.17 22.42 -3.72
C ALA A 301 9.56 23.66 -3.04
N ILE A 302 8.56 24.29 -3.67
CA ILE A 302 7.77 25.34 -3.03
C ILE A 302 6.75 24.68 -2.10
N VAL A 303 6.75 25.07 -0.82
CA VAL A 303 5.70 24.67 0.11
C VAL A 303 4.61 25.74 0.11
N TYR A 304 3.42 25.34 -0.31
CA TYR A 304 2.20 26.13 -0.19
C TYR A 304 1.51 25.77 1.12
N CYS A 305 1.47 26.71 2.06
CA CYS A 305 0.71 26.58 3.32
C CYS A 305 -0.63 27.31 3.18
N MET A 306 -1.66 26.89 3.90
CA MET A 306 -2.92 27.64 4.00
C MET A 306 -2.76 28.89 4.89
N PRO A 307 -3.57 29.96 4.73
CA PRO A 307 -3.41 31.22 5.47
C PRO A 307 -3.50 31.13 7.00
N ASP A 308 -4.12 30.08 7.53
CA ASP A 308 -4.29 29.79 8.96
C ASP A 308 -3.27 28.76 9.51
N SER A 309 -2.34 28.31 8.67
CA SER A 309 -1.25 27.40 9.04
C SER A 309 -0.30 28.04 10.07
N LYS A 310 -0.22 27.45 11.27
CA LYS A 310 0.78 27.79 12.30
C LYS A 310 2.06 26.95 12.13
N VAL A 311 2.56 26.83 10.91
CA VAL A 311 3.69 25.95 10.60
C VAL A 311 4.98 26.54 11.15
N GLU A 312 5.58 25.87 12.14
CA GLU A 312 6.97 26.08 12.53
C GLU A 312 7.85 25.23 11.59
N ALA A 313 8.62 25.86 10.69
CA ALA A 313 9.53 25.18 9.78
C ALA A 313 10.97 25.23 10.34
N GLU A 314 11.53 24.07 10.73
CA GLU A 314 12.96 23.95 11.03
C GLU A 314 13.73 23.55 9.78
N CYS A 315 14.43 24.52 9.19
CA CYS A 315 15.23 24.39 7.97
C CYS A 315 16.71 24.15 8.37
N LYS A 316 17.23 22.91 8.26
CA LYS A 316 18.65 22.61 8.53
C LYS A 316 19.49 22.60 7.25
N LYS A 317 19.84 23.82 6.83
CA LYS A 317 21.08 24.31 6.19
C LYS A 317 21.93 23.35 5.31
N ASP A 318 21.91 23.62 4.00
CA ASP A 318 23.09 23.65 3.09
C ASP A 318 22.80 24.52 1.84
N GLY A 319 22.62 25.83 2.04
CA GLY A 319 22.79 26.82 0.96
C GLY A 319 21.56 27.26 0.18
N ILE A 320 20.35 26.88 0.56
CA ILE A 320 19.12 27.34 -0.10
C ILE A 320 18.25 28.15 0.86
N SER A 321 17.78 29.28 0.36
CA SER A 321 17.01 30.30 1.07
C SER A 321 15.73 29.72 1.67
N CYS A 322 15.62 29.74 2.99
CA CYS A 322 14.34 29.56 3.66
C CYS A 322 13.60 30.92 3.67
N LEU A 323 12.30 30.90 3.37
CA LEU A 323 11.27 31.82 3.87
C LEU A 323 11.21 33.25 3.28
N SER A 324 11.05 33.40 1.95
CA SER A 324 10.38 34.60 1.39
C SER A 324 9.01 34.34 0.79
N ASP A 325 8.69 33.09 0.41
CA ASP A 325 7.44 32.81 -0.31
C ASP A 325 6.70 31.60 0.28
N ILE A 326 6.40 31.63 1.58
CA ILE A 326 5.16 31.00 2.03
C ILE A 326 4.04 31.83 1.38
N SER A 327 3.72 31.50 0.13
CA SER A 327 2.48 31.93 -0.48
C SER A 327 1.39 31.17 0.28
N CYS A 328 0.76 31.88 1.22
CA CYS A 328 -0.44 31.42 1.88
C CYS A 328 -1.49 31.21 0.79
N ASP A 329 -1.58 29.98 0.33
CA ASP A 329 -2.34 29.63 -0.84
C ASP A 329 -3.78 29.37 -0.42
N THR A 330 -4.65 30.35 -0.68
CA THR A 330 -6.10 30.22 -0.49
C THR A 330 -6.77 29.31 -1.53
N ARG A 331 -6.01 28.65 -2.43
CA ARG A 331 -6.56 27.83 -3.53
C ARG A 331 -7.33 26.62 -3.00
N ILE A 332 -8.60 26.54 -3.38
CA ILE A 332 -9.36 25.28 -3.35
C ILE A 332 -8.66 24.34 -4.34
N ASN A 333 -8.29 23.14 -3.89
CA ASN A 333 -7.71 22.14 -4.79
C ASN A 333 -8.82 21.45 -5.56
N VAL A 334 -8.63 21.28 -6.87
CA VAL A 334 -9.50 20.46 -7.68
C VAL A 334 -8.63 19.41 -8.35
N LEU A 335 -8.86 18.15 -8.01
CA LEU A 335 -8.13 17.02 -8.58
C LEU A 335 -9.08 16.29 -9.53
N HIS A 336 -8.62 16.03 -10.74
CA HIS A 336 -9.28 15.17 -11.70
C HIS A 336 -8.43 13.92 -11.88
N ASN A 337 -9.00 12.75 -11.53
CA ASN A 337 -8.30 11.46 -11.55
C ASN A 337 -6.92 11.51 -10.86
N GLY A 338 -6.88 12.13 -9.67
CA GLY A 338 -5.67 12.28 -8.85
C GLY A 338 -4.70 13.38 -9.29
N LYS A 339 -4.93 14.06 -10.43
CA LYS A 339 -4.09 15.16 -10.91
C LYS A 339 -4.71 16.51 -10.59
N ARG A 340 -3.92 17.44 -10.04
CA ARG A 340 -4.38 18.80 -9.78
C ARG A 340 -4.66 19.53 -11.10
N ILE A 341 -5.82 20.18 -11.18
CA ILE A 341 -6.14 21.08 -12.28
C ILE A 341 -5.37 22.39 -12.06
N SER A 342 -4.60 22.83 -13.06
CA SER A 342 -3.91 24.11 -13.01
C SER A 342 -4.85 25.25 -13.41
N PHE A 343 -4.95 26.25 -12.53
CA PHE A 343 -5.74 27.46 -12.74
C PHE A 343 -4.87 28.70 -13.06
N GLY A 344 -3.55 28.55 -12.97
CA GLY A 344 -2.57 29.65 -13.03
C GLY A 344 -2.36 30.31 -14.40
N ALA A 345 -2.64 29.63 -15.52
CA ALA A 345 -2.47 30.20 -16.85
C ALA A 345 -3.41 31.38 -17.16
N TYR A 346 -4.51 31.50 -16.41
CA TYR A 346 -5.56 32.49 -16.66
C TYR A 346 -5.73 33.50 -15.51
N GLY A 347 -4.93 33.42 -14.44
CA GLY A 347 -4.89 34.46 -13.41
C GLY A 347 -6.09 34.54 -12.47
N GLN A 348 -6.89 33.47 -12.33
CA GLN A 348 -7.90 33.35 -11.26
C GLN A 348 -7.91 31.96 -10.65
N ASN A 349 -7.97 31.91 -9.32
CA ASN A 349 -8.01 30.67 -8.56
C ASN A 349 -9.46 30.23 -8.30
N PRO A 350 -9.69 28.96 -7.96
CA PRO A 350 -10.99 28.53 -7.47
C PRO A 350 -11.46 29.32 -6.24
N GLU A 351 -12.76 29.64 -6.16
CA GLU A 351 -13.37 30.37 -5.06
C GLU A 351 -14.64 29.70 -4.54
N ILE A 352 -14.99 29.91 -3.26
CA ILE A 352 -16.29 29.46 -2.71
C ILE A 352 -17.28 30.60 -2.86
N VAL A 353 -18.33 30.39 -3.66
CA VAL A 353 -19.46 31.31 -3.79
C VAL A 353 -20.75 30.56 -3.47
N ASN A 354 -21.53 31.06 -2.52
CA ASN A 354 -22.79 30.45 -2.08
C ASN A 354 -22.65 28.93 -1.78
N SER A 355 -21.61 28.55 -1.05
CA SER A 355 -21.33 27.13 -0.70
C SER A 355 -21.07 26.22 -1.92
N ARG A 356 -20.64 26.80 -3.05
CA ARG A 356 -20.20 26.07 -4.24
C ARG A 356 -18.77 26.45 -4.58
N THR A 357 -17.95 25.45 -4.92
CA THR A 357 -16.63 25.66 -5.50
C THR A 357 -16.81 26.10 -6.95
N MET A 358 -16.48 27.37 -7.18
CA MET A 358 -16.44 28.02 -8.47
C MET A 358 -15.02 27.94 -9.02
N VAL A 359 -14.88 27.51 -10.27
CA VAL A 359 -13.59 27.34 -10.93
C VAL A 359 -13.57 28.10 -12.26
N PRO A 360 -12.40 28.57 -12.73
CA PRO A 360 -12.27 29.14 -14.06
C PRO A 360 -12.79 28.16 -15.12
N LEU A 361 -13.74 28.64 -15.93
CA LEU A 361 -14.47 27.86 -16.93
C LEU A 361 -13.53 27.05 -17.82
N ARG A 362 -12.53 27.72 -18.41
CA ARG A 362 -11.64 27.08 -19.37
C ARG A 362 -10.81 25.97 -18.73
N SER A 363 -10.25 26.20 -17.54
CA SER A 363 -9.42 25.21 -16.84
C SER A 363 -10.16 23.91 -16.52
N ILE A 364 -11.40 23.98 -16.02
CA ILE A 364 -12.16 22.76 -15.67
C ILE A 364 -12.58 21.99 -16.92
N PHE A 365 -13.06 22.69 -17.95
CA PHE A 365 -13.50 22.03 -19.18
C PHE A 365 -12.32 21.42 -19.96
N GLU A 366 -11.19 22.13 -20.07
CA GLU A 366 -9.97 21.59 -20.69
C GLU A 366 -9.43 20.39 -19.90
N ALA A 367 -9.41 20.45 -18.56
CA ALA A 367 -8.99 19.32 -17.73
C ALA A 367 -9.88 18.08 -17.93
N MET A 368 -11.18 18.30 -18.09
CA MET A 368 -12.14 17.25 -18.39
C MET A 368 -12.14 16.79 -19.85
N GLY A 369 -11.26 17.35 -20.70
CA GLY A 369 -11.16 16.99 -22.12
C GLY A 369 -12.38 17.40 -22.96
N ALA A 370 -13.03 18.51 -22.61
CA ALA A 370 -14.16 19.05 -23.35
C ALA A 370 -13.74 20.18 -24.31
N ASP A 371 -14.32 20.21 -25.50
CA ASP A 371 -14.24 21.33 -26.44
C ASP A 371 -15.16 22.47 -25.99
N ILE A 372 -14.70 23.72 -26.07
CA ILE A 372 -15.41 24.89 -25.52
C ILE A 372 -15.64 25.93 -26.61
N GLN A 373 -16.88 26.43 -26.69
CA GLN A 373 -17.28 27.57 -27.50
C GLN A 373 -17.88 28.65 -26.60
N TRP A 374 -17.39 29.89 -26.74
CA TRP A 374 -17.88 31.06 -26.00
C TRP A 374 -18.58 32.02 -26.94
N ASP A 375 -19.83 32.36 -26.64
CA ASP A 375 -20.58 33.42 -27.29
C ASP A 375 -20.59 34.67 -26.40
N GLY A 376 -19.83 35.68 -26.81
CA GLY A 376 -19.72 36.94 -26.07
C GLY A 376 -20.97 37.83 -26.14
N ALA A 377 -21.86 37.64 -27.12
CA ALA A 377 -23.08 38.44 -27.24
C ALA A 377 -24.15 37.96 -26.25
N THR A 378 -24.26 36.64 -26.07
CA THR A 378 -25.23 36.04 -25.15
C THR A 378 -24.63 35.65 -23.80
N GLN A 379 -23.31 35.79 -23.64
CA GLN A 379 -22.54 35.27 -22.50
C GLN A 379 -22.80 33.77 -22.24
N THR A 380 -22.90 33.00 -23.32
CA THR A 380 -23.21 31.58 -23.29
C THR A 380 -21.96 30.76 -23.56
N VAL A 381 -21.70 29.77 -22.72
CA VAL A 381 -20.75 28.71 -22.98
C VAL A 381 -21.47 27.48 -23.49
N THR A 382 -20.94 26.91 -24.56
CA THR A 382 -21.26 25.55 -24.99
C THR A 382 -20.01 24.70 -24.86
N ALA A 383 -20.06 23.63 -24.07
CA ALA A 383 -18.97 22.67 -23.97
C ALA A 383 -19.43 21.27 -24.38
N THR A 384 -18.58 20.55 -25.11
CA THR A 384 -18.87 19.22 -25.66
C THR A 384 -17.76 18.24 -25.36
N ARG A 385 -18.12 17.04 -24.90
CA ARG A 385 -17.22 15.92 -24.68
C ARG A 385 -17.91 14.63 -25.08
N GLY A 386 -17.42 13.98 -26.14
CA GLY A 386 -18.10 12.81 -26.72
C GLY A 386 -19.54 13.18 -27.14
N SER A 387 -20.52 12.41 -26.66
CA SER A 387 -21.95 12.69 -26.89
C SER A 387 -22.55 13.70 -25.92
N ASN A 388 -21.82 14.11 -24.87
CA ASN A 388 -22.31 15.04 -23.86
C ASN A 388 -22.07 16.49 -24.29
N LYS A 389 -23.14 17.29 -24.25
CA LYS A 389 -23.14 18.73 -24.54
C LYS A 389 -23.78 19.48 -23.38
N ILE A 390 -23.04 20.40 -22.79
CA ILE A 390 -23.55 21.34 -21.78
C ILE A 390 -23.62 22.74 -22.36
N VAL A 391 -24.73 23.44 -22.10
CA VAL A 391 -24.91 24.86 -22.45
C VAL A 391 -25.31 25.63 -21.21
N MET A 392 -24.53 26.64 -20.84
CA MET A 392 -24.76 27.50 -19.67
C MET A 392 -24.62 28.95 -20.06
N THR A 393 -25.41 29.82 -19.43
CA THR A 393 -25.34 31.28 -19.64
C THR A 393 -24.96 31.96 -18.33
N VAL A 394 -24.03 32.91 -18.40
CA VAL A 394 -23.59 33.69 -17.23
C VAL A 394 -24.79 34.40 -16.59
N GLY A 395 -24.88 34.30 -15.27
CA GLY A 395 -25.97 34.87 -14.46
C GLY A 395 -27.27 34.05 -14.49
N GLN A 396 -27.34 32.97 -15.26
CA GLN A 396 -28.54 32.13 -15.34
C GLN A 396 -28.37 30.80 -14.60
N ALA A 397 -29.34 30.51 -13.73
CA ALA A 397 -29.42 29.24 -13.00
C ALA A 397 -29.86 28.07 -13.91
N GLY A 398 -30.53 28.38 -15.02
CA GLY A 398 -30.93 27.40 -16.02
C GLY A 398 -29.76 27.01 -16.94
N TYR A 399 -29.64 25.73 -17.22
CA TYR A 399 -28.67 25.20 -18.18
C TYR A 399 -29.24 23.97 -18.89
N THR A 400 -28.57 23.50 -19.93
CA THR A 400 -28.95 22.24 -20.59
C THR A 400 -27.81 21.25 -20.60
N VAL A 401 -28.15 19.96 -20.46
CA VAL A 401 -27.26 18.83 -20.71
C VAL A 401 -27.94 17.95 -21.75
N ASN A 402 -27.32 17.80 -22.93
CA ASN A 402 -27.89 17.08 -24.07
C ASN A 402 -29.29 17.59 -24.48
N GLY A 403 -29.51 18.90 -24.34
CA GLY A 403 -30.81 19.54 -24.64
C GLY A 403 -31.86 19.41 -23.52
N ALA A 404 -31.62 18.60 -22.49
CA ALA A 404 -32.49 18.52 -21.33
C ALA A 404 -32.24 19.68 -20.38
N ALA A 405 -33.29 20.42 -20.02
CA ALA A 405 -33.20 21.53 -19.08
C ALA A 405 -32.89 21.04 -17.65
N LYS A 406 -31.93 21.71 -17.01
CA LYS A 406 -31.52 21.51 -15.62
C LYS A 406 -31.38 22.87 -14.93
N THR A 407 -31.28 22.84 -13.61
CA THR A 407 -31.09 24.03 -12.78
C THR A 407 -29.92 23.84 -11.84
N MET A 408 -29.19 24.92 -11.57
CA MET A 408 -28.15 24.98 -10.54
C MET A 408 -28.48 26.09 -9.54
N ASP A 409 -27.94 25.98 -8.33
CA ASP A 409 -28.17 26.92 -7.25
C ASP A 409 -27.24 28.14 -7.30
N THR A 410 -25.98 27.94 -7.72
CA THR A 410 -25.04 29.04 -8.01
C THR A 410 -24.79 29.10 -9.51
N PRO A 411 -25.24 30.15 -10.23
CA PRO A 411 -25.04 30.25 -11.67
C PRO A 411 -23.58 30.55 -12.04
N PRO A 412 -23.17 30.34 -13.31
CA PRO A 412 -21.90 30.87 -13.79
C PRO A 412 -21.84 32.38 -13.63
N MET A 413 -20.69 32.92 -13.29
CA MET A 413 -20.55 34.34 -13.00
C MET A 413 -19.21 34.88 -13.50
N ILE A 414 -19.13 36.19 -13.69
CA ILE A 414 -17.86 36.87 -13.92
C ILE A 414 -17.31 37.29 -12.57
N LEU A 415 -16.10 36.86 -12.27
CA LEU A 415 -15.35 37.23 -11.08
C LEU A 415 -13.94 37.60 -11.51
N ASN A 416 -13.50 38.82 -11.17
CA ASN A 416 -12.18 39.35 -11.53
C ASN A 416 -11.83 39.12 -13.02
N ASP A 417 -12.72 39.50 -13.93
CA ASP A 417 -12.59 39.34 -15.39
C ASP A 417 -12.45 37.90 -15.90
N ARG A 418 -12.89 36.91 -15.12
CA ARG A 418 -12.96 35.51 -15.53
C ARG A 418 -14.34 34.93 -15.33
N THR A 419 -14.75 34.11 -16.30
CA THR A 419 -15.97 33.31 -16.17
C THR A 419 -15.70 32.14 -15.26
N MET A 420 -16.41 32.10 -14.14
CA MET A 420 -16.36 31.06 -13.13
C MET A 420 -17.61 30.19 -13.25
N VAL A 421 -17.43 28.87 -13.11
CA VAL A 421 -18.51 27.88 -13.19
C VAL A 421 -18.48 26.95 -11.96
N PRO A 422 -19.63 26.42 -11.51
CA PRO A 422 -19.65 25.45 -10.42
C PRO A 422 -19.00 24.13 -10.85
N VAL A 423 -17.93 23.74 -10.18
CA VAL A 423 -17.15 22.53 -10.54
C VAL A 423 -18.00 21.27 -10.58
N ARG A 424 -18.93 21.13 -9.62
CA ARG A 424 -19.82 19.96 -9.50
C ARG A 424 -20.73 19.83 -10.71
N VAL A 425 -21.37 20.93 -11.12
CA VAL A 425 -22.29 20.96 -12.25
C VAL A 425 -21.57 20.56 -13.53
N VAL A 426 -20.36 21.09 -13.73
CA VAL A 426 -19.53 20.75 -14.90
C VAL A 426 -19.18 19.26 -14.90
N ALA A 427 -18.65 18.77 -13.78
CA ALA A 427 -18.15 17.41 -13.69
C ALA A 427 -19.26 16.34 -13.82
N GLU A 428 -20.35 16.49 -13.07
CA GLU A 428 -21.49 15.58 -13.13
C GLU A 428 -22.19 15.60 -14.51
N SER A 429 -22.11 16.73 -15.25
CA SER A 429 -22.65 16.81 -16.61
C SER A 429 -21.87 15.99 -17.64
N PHE A 430 -20.64 15.60 -17.32
CA PHE A 430 -19.86 14.66 -18.12
C PHE A 430 -19.78 13.25 -17.51
N GLY A 431 -20.58 12.98 -16.48
CA GLY A 431 -20.66 11.67 -15.84
C GLY A 431 -19.57 11.40 -14.80
N ALA A 432 -18.84 12.42 -14.35
CA ALA A 432 -17.86 12.27 -13.28
C ALA A 432 -18.50 12.43 -11.90
N ASP A 433 -18.01 11.66 -10.94
CA ASP A 433 -18.37 11.78 -9.52
C ASP A 433 -17.56 12.89 -8.85
N VAL A 434 -18.23 13.67 -7.99
CA VAL A 434 -17.62 14.84 -7.34
C VAL A 434 -17.76 14.75 -5.84
N THR A 435 -16.63 14.62 -5.15
CA THR A 435 -16.56 14.63 -3.69
C THR A 435 -15.90 15.90 -3.20
N TRP A 436 -16.60 16.65 -2.36
CA TRP A 436 -16.00 17.80 -1.66
C TRP A 436 -15.57 17.37 -0.26
N HIS A 437 -14.28 17.46 -0.01
CA HIS A 437 -13.71 17.23 1.30
C HIS A 437 -13.51 18.59 1.95
N ALA A 438 -14.56 19.03 2.67
CA ALA A 438 -14.63 20.36 3.31
C ALA A 438 -13.48 20.61 4.29
N ALA A 439 -13.08 19.59 5.04
CA ALA A 439 -11.86 19.64 5.84
C ALA A 439 -10.70 19.98 4.91
N SER A 440 -10.51 19.24 3.81
CA SER A 440 -9.33 19.36 2.97
C SER A 440 -9.27 20.53 1.97
N GLY A 441 -10.29 21.40 1.91
CA GLY A 441 -10.40 22.42 0.86
C GLY A 441 -10.28 21.84 -0.56
N THR A 442 -10.62 20.55 -0.75
CA THR A 442 -10.31 19.79 -1.96
C THR A 442 -11.57 19.21 -2.57
N VAL A 443 -11.69 19.35 -3.89
CA VAL A 443 -12.70 18.72 -4.72
C VAL A 443 -12.01 17.60 -5.50
N LEU A 444 -12.49 16.37 -5.31
CA LEU A 444 -12.09 15.22 -6.11
C LEU A 444 -13.12 14.99 -7.21
N ILE A 445 -12.64 14.86 -8.44
CA ILE A 445 -13.40 14.48 -9.63
C ILE A 445 -12.85 13.14 -10.10
N SER A 446 -13.69 12.11 -10.11
CA SER A 446 -13.35 10.75 -10.54
C SER A 446 -14.28 10.30 -11.66
N GLU A 447 -13.73 9.62 -12.67
CA GLU A 447 -14.46 9.10 -13.83
C GLU A 447 -14.46 7.58 -13.91
#